data_AF-A0A7S2BJQ6-F1
#
_entry.id   AF-A0A7S2BJQ6-F1
#
_cell.length_a   1.000
_cell.length_b   1.000
_cell.length_c   1.000
_cell.angle_alpha   90.00
_cell.angle_beta   90.00
_cell.angle_gamma   90.00
#
_symmetry.space_group_name_H-M   'P 1'
#
loop_
_entity.id
_entity.type
_entity.pdbx_description
1 polymer ?
#
loop_
_entity_poly.entity_id
_entity_poly.type
_entity_poly.pdbx_seq_one_letter_code
_entity_poly.pdbx_strand_id
1 'polypeptide(L)'
;GTALFRTMRMLKILKLIRAGRLVRLMEKAQTQMCNSSPMRRLLLKALQVVFGTLLSSHVLTCVWFAIGKEWTEDSGESWLTHPAYINNPGFTYGDAKMLDQYLTALHWTVAQLTMGSSEIYPANCLERAFTITLLMAGLLFGSSVVSLFSAQIVQVMMSTLEKATKLDQMRVYLKQASVSRSLSVQVMAQTVERLKEEDMVRTDDVIMLKHISTSLRFKLMYETCLPTLVVHPLFESWAAMNTECILQMCREAVTGDFISAHMEVFL
;
A
#
# COMPACT_ATOMS: atom_id res chain seq x y z
N GLY A 1 1.28 14.20 -43.43
CA GLY A 1 1.69 14.84 -42.15
C GLY A 1 1.07 14.22 -40.90
N THR A 2 -0.07 13.51 -40.99
CA THR A 2 -0.86 13.04 -39.82
C THR A 2 -0.30 11.78 -39.12
N ALA A 3 0.42 10.90 -39.84
CA ALA A 3 1.01 9.70 -39.27
C ALA A 3 2.23 9.98 -38.35
N LEU A 4 2.99 11.04 -38.63
CA LEU A 4 4.19 11.42 -37.86
C LEU A 4 3.83 12.09 -36.53
N PHE A 5 2.69 12.80 -36.49
CA PHE A 5 2.14 13.36 -35.25
C PHE A 5 1.50 12.28 -34.35
N ARG A 6 0.83 11.27 -34.93
CA ARG A 6 0.31 10.11 -34.18
C ARG A 6 1.41 9.31 -33.48
N THR A 7 2.54 9.09 -34.15
CA THR A 7 3.69 8.35 -33.60
C THR A 7 4.42 9.12 -32.50
N MET A 8 4.57 10.45 -32.60
CA MET A 8 5.11 11.28 -31.50
C MET A 8 4.21 11.30 -30.24
N ARG A 9 2.89 11.18 -30.39
CA ARG A 9 1.95 11.14 -29.27
C ARG A 9 1.99 9.79 -28.53
N MET A 10 2.12 8.69 -29.28
CA MET A 10 2.36 7.35 -28.74
C MET A 10 3.70 7.27 -27.99
N LEU A 11 4.73 7.99 -28.44
CA LEU A 11 6.03 8.08 -27.73
C LEU A 11 5.94 8.79 -26.36
N LYS A 12 4.99 9.72 -26.17
CA LYS A 12 4.73 10.33 -24.85
C LYS A 12 3.98 9.37 -23.91
N ILE A 13 3.09 8.53 -24.46
CA ILE A 13 2.46 7.43 -23.71
C ILE A 13 3.49 6.33 -23.38
N LEU A 14 4.49 6.09 -24.23
CA LEU A 14 5.67 5.28 -23.92
C LEU A 14 6.59 5.89 -22.83
N LYS A 15 6.52 7.20 -22.58
CA LYS A 15 7.16 7.77 -21.36
C LYS A 15 6.38 7.42 -20.08
N LEU A 16 5.07 7.18 -20.16
CA LEU A 16 4.30 6.55 -19.06
C LEU A 16 4.71 5.07 -18.87
N ILE A 17 5.26 4.39 -19.89
CA ILE A 17 5.90 3.06 -19.80
C ILE A 17 7.22 3.06 -19.00
N ARG A 18 7.71 4.22 -18.53
CA ARG A 18 8.51 4.26 -17.28
C ARG A 18 7.75 3.69 -16.06
N ALA A 19 6.50 3.23 -16.24
CA ALA A 19 5.78 2.26 -15.43
C ALA A 19 6.66 1.11 -14.92
N GLY A 20 7.70 0.68 -15.63
CA GLY A 20 8.68 -0.28 -15.07
C GLY A 20 9.41 0.21 -13.81
N ARG A 21 9.52 1.53 -13.59
CA ARG A 21 9.96 2.12 -12.31
C ARG A 21 8.83 2.14 -11.29
N LEU A 22 7.59 2.34 -11.73
CA LEU A 22 6.41 2.33 -10.86
C LEU A 22 6.14 0.92 -10.32
N VAL A 23 6.22 -0.11 -11.18
CA VAL A 23 6.17 -1.53 -10.79
C VAL A 23 7.28 -1.86 -9.81
N ARG A 24 8.53 -1.42 -10.07
CA ARG A 24 9.64 -1.60 -9.12
C ARG A 24 9.44 -0.85 -7.80
N LEU A 25 8.82 0.32 -7.81
CA LEU A 25 8.44 1.06 -6.60
C LEU A 25 7.29 0.36 -5.86
N MET A 26 6.33 -0.23 -6.58
CA MET A 26 5.24 -1.01 -6.01
C MET A 26 5.76 -2.31 -5.40
N GLU A 27 6.71 -2.99 -6.05
CA GLU A 27 7.41 -4.16 -5.50
C GLU A 27 8.19 -3.77 -4.25
N LYS A 28 9.01 -2.72 -4.30
CA LYS A 28 9.74 -2.22 -3.12
C LYS A 28 8.80 -1.81 -1.99
N ALA A 29 7.69 -1.13 -2.32
CA ALA A 29 6.66 -0.79 -1.35
C ALA A 29 6.05 -2.05 -0.74
N GLN A 30 5.75 -3.07 -1.55
CA GLN A 30 5.19 -4.34 -1.09
C GLN A 30 6.17 -5.13 -0.20
N THR A 31 7.47 -5.12 -0.52
CA THR A 31 8.51 -5.69 0.36
C THR A 31 8.61 -4.93 1.67
N GLN A 32 8.59 -3.59 1.63
CA GLN A 32 8.56 -2.75 2.82
C GLN A 32 7.30 -2.99 3.67
N MET A 33 6.16 -3.23 3.03
CA MET A 33 4.90 -3.54 3.71
C MET A 33 4.99 -4.86 4.49
N CYS A 34 5.72 -5.86 4.01
CA CYS A 34 5.86 -7.14 4.70
C CYS A 34 6.52 -6.98 6.09
N ASN A 35 7.48 -6.05 6.20
CA ASN A 35 8.23 -5.77 7.43
C ASN A 35 7.61 -4.65 8.28
N SER A 36 6.34 -4.29 8.03
CA SER A 36 5.70 -3.11 8.61
C SER A 36 4.55 -3.44 9.54
N SER A 37 4.36 -2.62 10.58
CA SER A 37 3.19 -2.72 11.47
C SER A 37 1.88 -2.64 10.68
N PRO A 38 0.78 -3.27 11.15
CA PRO A 38 -0.50 -3.28 10.44
C PRO A 38 -0.99 -1.88 10.03
N MET A 39 -0.82 -0.89 10.91
CA MET A 39 -1.19 0.50 10.63
C MET A 39 -0.32 1.13 9.53
N ARG A 40 1.00 0.87 9.55
CA ARG A 40 1.91 1.37 8.50
C ARG A 40 1.60 0.74 7.14
N ARG A 41 1.19 -0.54 7.11
CA ARG A 41 0.71 -1.20 5.88
C ARG A 41 -0.55 -0.53 5.33
N LEU A 42 -1.52 -0.22 6.19
CA LEU A 42 -2.74 0.48 5.80
C LEU A 42 -2.44 1.85 5.17
N LEU A 43 -1.56 2.63 5.82
CA LEU A 43 -1.14 3.95 5.33
C LEU A 43 -0.44 3.86 3.97
N LEU A 44 0.48 2.91 3.80
CA LEU A 44 1.19 2.72 2.53
C LEU A 44 0.23 2.29 1.40
N LYS A 45 -0.76 1.44 1.68
CA LYS A 45 -1.82 1.12 0.71
C LYS A 45 -2.64 2.34 0.34
N ALA A 46 -3.05 3.16 1.32
CA ALA A 46 -3.79 4.40 1.07
C ALA A 46 -3.02 5.33 0.14
N LEU A 47 -1.75 5.58 0.44
CA LEU A 47 -0.88 6.42 -0.40
C LEU A 47 -0.72 5.84 -1.81
N GLN A 48 -0.55 4.52 -1.94
CA GLN A 48 -0.45 3.83 -3.23
C GLN A 48 -1.72 4.01 -4.06
N VAL A 49 -2.90 3.89 -3.45
CA VAL A 49 -4.20 4.09 -4.13
C VAL A 49 -4.36 5.54 -4.55
N VAL A 50 -4.11 6.52 -3.67
CA VAL A 50 -4.19 7.95 -4.00
C VAL A 50 -3.28 8.30 -5.18
N PHE A 51 -2.02 7.86 -5.12
CA PHE A 51 -1.07 8.11 -6.20
C PHE A 51 -1.51 7.46 -7.52
N GLY A 52 -2.01 6.22 -7.46
CA GLY A 52 -2.56 5.52 -8.62
C GLY A 52 -3.76 6.25 -9.24
N THR A 53 -4.68 6.76 -8.41
CA THR A 53 -5.83 7.54 -8.85
C THR A 53 -5.42 8.85 -9.52
N LEU A 54 -4.46 9.59 -8.95
CA LEU A 54 -3.95 10.84 -9.52
C LEU A 54 -3.27 10.63 -10.88
N LEU A 55 -2.51 9.54 -11.03
CA LEU A 55 -1.89 9.22 -12.31
C LEU A 55 -2.93 8.81 -13.36
N SER A 56 -3.92 8.02 -12.93
CA SER A 56 -5.00 7.56 -13.80
C SER A 56 -5.88 8.73 -14.25
N SER A 57 -6.18 9.68 -13.36
CA SER A 57 -6.95 10.88 -13.70
C SER A 57 -6.21 11.72 -14.74
N HIS A 58 -4.89 11.92 -14.62
CA HIS A 58 -4.12 12.63 -15.66
C HIS A 58 -4.25 11.98 -17.05
N VAL A 59 -4.15 10.64 -17.11
CA VAL A 59 -4.29 9.90 -18.38
C VAL A 59 -5.70 10.06 -18.94
N LEU A 60 -6.72 9.88 -18.11
CA LEU A 60 -8.13 10.02 -18.50
C LEU A 60 -8.46 11.45 -18.93
N THR A 61 -7.89 12.46 -18.27
CA THR A 61 -7.99 13.87 -18.66
C THR A 61 -7.36 14.13 -20.03
N CYS A 62 -6.19 13.55 -20.29
CA CYS A 62 -5.55 13.67 -21.61
C CYS A 62 -6.40 13.02 -22.71
N VAL A 63 -7.05 11.89 -22.42
CA VAL A 63 -7.98 11.22 -23.35
C VAL A 63 -9.21 12.09 -23.58
N TRP A 64 -9.84 12.62 -22.52
CA TRP A 64 -10.98 13.54 -22.62
C TRP A 64 -10.67 14.79 -23.46
N PHE A 65 -9.52 15.40 -23.21
CA PHE A 65 -9.05 16.55 -23.97
C PHE A 65 -8.75 16.21 -25.44
N ALA A 66 -8.21 15.01 -25.71
CA ALA A 66 -7.97 14.56 -27.08
C ALA A 66 -9.27 14.29 -27.85
N ILE A 67 -10.28 13.71 -27.20
CA ILE A 67 -11.62 13.48 -27.77
C ILE A 67 -12.23 14.82 -28.18
N GLY A 68 -12.28 15.80 -27.26
CA GLY A 68 -12.89 17.10 -27.55
C GLY A 68 -12.18 17.90 -28.65
N LYS A 69 -10.88 17.69 -28.85
CA LYS A 69 -10.10 18.41 -29.88
C LYS A 69 -10.15 17.77 -31.26
N GLU A 70 -10.17 16.43 -31.35
CA GLU A 70 -9.95 15.71 -32.62
C GLU A 70 -11.19 15.00 -33.15
N TRP A 71 -12.22 14.76 -32.33
CA TRP A 71 -13.41 14.00 -32.73
C TRP A 71 -14.68 14.85 -32.63
N THR A 72 -14.80 15.83 -33.54
CA THR A 72 -15.99 16.68 -33.71
C THR A 72 -16.82 16.31 -34.94
N GLU A 73 -16.53 15.17 -35.58
CA GLU A 73 -17.05 14.84 -36.92
C GLU A 73 -18.58 14.66 -36.99
N ASP A 74 -19.24 14.27 -35.89
CA ASP A 74 -20.69 13.98 -35.88
C ASP A 74 -21.59 15.23 -35.70
N SER A 75 -21.20 16.17 -34.84
CA SER A 75 -22.02 17.35 -34.48
C SER A 75 -21.36 18.70 -34.78
N GLY A 76 -20.06 18.72 -35.08
CA GLY A 76 -19.25 19.93 -35.11
C GLY A 76 -19.00 20.55 -33.72
N GLU A 77 -19.59 19.99 -32.66
CA GLU A 77 -19.52 20.49 -31.30
C GLU A 77 -18.75 19.52 -30.39
N SER A 78 -18.08 20.09 -29.39
CA SER A 78 -17.37 19.35 -28.33
C SER A 78 -17.58 20.05 -27.00
N TRP A 79 -17.13 19.43 -25.92
CA TRP A 79 -17.11 20.11 -24.64
C TRP A 79 -16.31 21.43 -24.65
N LEU A 80 -15.37 21.60 -25.58
CA LEU A 80 -14.60 22.84 -25.76
C LEU A 80 -15.43 23.98 -26.36
N THR A 81 -16.50 23.69 -27.10
CA THR A 81 -17.36 24.72 -27.72
C THR A 81 -18.42 25.26 -26.76
N HIS A 82 -18.56 24.68 -25.57
CA HIS A 82 -19.48 25.18 -24.57
C HIS A 82 -19.02 26.52 -23.97
N PRO A 83 -19.97 27.40 -23.60
CA PRO A 83 -19.64 28.66 -22.95
C PRO A 83 -19.02 28.40 -21.57
N ALA A 84 -17.85 28.99 -21.31
CA ALA A 84 -17.15 28.82 -20.04
C ALA A 84 -17.74 29.70 -18.92
N TYR A 85 -18.45 30.77 -19.28
CA TYR A 85 -19.08 31.69 -18.33
C TYR A 85 -20.54 31.96 -18.70
N ILE A 86 -21.43 31.86 -17.72
CA ILE A 86 -22.86 32.18 -17.87
C ILE A 86 -23.06 33.63 -18.37
N ASN A 87 -22.22 34.56 -17.88
CA ASN A 87 -22.32 35.98 -18.21
C ASN A 87 -21.63 36.37 -19.52
N ASN A 88 -20.93 35.44 -20.19
CA ASN A 88 -20.28 35.69 -21.46
C ASN A 88 -20.36 34.45 -22.37
N PRO A 89 -21.52 34.21 -23.00
CA PRO A 89 -21.75 33.03 -23.83
C PRO A 89 -20.88 32.99 -25.10
N GLY A 90 -20.24 34.11 -25.47
CA GLY A 90 -19.29 34.16 -26.59
C GLY A 90 -17.88 33.67 -26.23
N PHE A 91 -17.58 33.45 -24.96
CA PHE A 91 -16.30 32.91 -24.51
C PHE A 91 -16.44 31.42 -24.20
N THR A 92 -15.83 30.58 -25.03
CA THR A 92 -15.90 29.12 -24.91
C THR A 92 -14.75 28.55 -24.09
N TYR A 93 -14.87 27.31 -23.63
CA TYR A 93 -13.74 26.61 -23.00
C TYR A 93 -12.53 26.49 -23.96
N GLY A 94 -12.77 26.43 -25.27
CA GLY A 94 -11.74 26.43 -26.31
C GLY A 94 -10.92 27.72 -26.38
N ASP A 95 -11.48 28.85 -25.94
CA ASP A 95 -10.83 30.18 -25.94
C ASP A 95 -9.99 30.41 -24.67
N ALA A 96 -10.18 29.57 -23.65
CA ALA A 96 -9.46 29.67 -22.39
C ALA A 96 -7.96 29.33 -22.54
N LYS A 97 -7.15 29.75 -21.55
CA LYS A 97 -5.73 29.40 -21.51
C LYS A 97 -5.56 27.89 -21.36
N MET A 98 -4.48 27.33 -21.92
CA MET A 98 -4.19 25.89 -21.86
C MET A 98 -4.21 25.31 -20.43
N LEU A 99 -3.73 26.07 -19.44
CA LEU A 99 -3.77 25.64 -18.04
C LEU A 99 -5.20 25.52 -17.52
N ASP A 100 -6.06 26.47 -17.87
CA ASP A 100 -7.46 26.52 -17.45
C ASP A 100 -8.27 25.40 -18.10
N GLN A 101 -8.05 25.16 -19.40
CA GLN A 101 -8.62 24.01 -20.10
C GLN A 101 -8.22 22.68 -19.46
N TYR A 102 -6.94 22.54 -19.10
CA TYR A 102 -6.43 21.33 -18.45
C TYR A 102 -7.02 21.13 -17.05
N LEU A 103 -7.07 22.18 -16.23
CA LEU A 103 -7.64 22.11 -14.88
C LEU A 103 -9.14 21.81 -14.91
N THR A 104 -9.85 22.40 -15.85
CA THR A 104 -11.29 22.15 -16.08
C THR A 104 -11.54 20.71 -16.54
N ALA A 105 -10.76 20.20 -17.50
CA ALA A 105 -10.83 18.79 -17.92
C ALA A 105 -10.44 17.81 -16.80
N LEU A 106 -9.45 18.17 -15.96
CA LEU A 106 -9.03 17.38 -14.81
C LEU A 106 -10.10 17.34 -13.74
N HIS A 107 -10.71 18.50 -13.42
CA HIS A 107 -11.82 18.61 -12.49
C HIS A 107 -12.99 17.73 -12.95
N TRP A 108 -13.38 17.80 -14.22
CA TRP A 108 -14.39 16.92 -14.80
C TRP A 108 -14.04 15.44 -14.63
N THR A 109 -12.81 15.05 -14.98
CA THR A 109 -12.35 13.65 -14.88
C THR A 109 -12.44 13.14 -13.44
N VAL A 110 -11.99 13.95 -12.47
CA VAL A 110 -12.07 13.61 -11.05
C VAL A 110 -13.52 13.51 -10.60
N ALA A 111 -14.38 14.46 -10.98
CA ALA A 111 -15.81 14.43 -10.69
C ALA A 111 -16.47 13.13 -11.21
N GLN A 112 -16.18 12.72 -12.45
CA GLN A 112 -16.73 11.46 -12.98
C GLN A 112 -16.22 10.23 -12.22
N LEU A 113 -14.97 10.21 -11.77
CA LEU A 113 -14.40 9.11 -10.98
C LEU A 113 -14.95 9.05 -9.55
N THR A 114 -15.30 10.19 -8.95
CA THR A 114 -15.78 10.29 -7.56
C THR A 114 -17.28 10.51 -7.45
N MET A 115 -18.03 10.41 -8.56
CA MET A 115 -19.47 10.73 -8.61
C MET A 115 -19.79 12.15 -8.14
N GLY A 116 -18.88 13.09 -8.37
CA GLY A 116 -19.07 14.51 -8.12
C GLY A 116 -19.85 15.20 -9.24
N SER A 117 -20.33 16.41 -8.96
CA SER A 117 -20.95 17.27 -9.97
C SER A 117 -19.91 17.91 -10.87
N SER A 118 -20.21 18.03 -12.15
CA SER A 118 -19.39 18.76 -13.12
C SER A 118 -20.27 19.68 -13.98
N GLU A 119 -19.69 20.81 -14.40
CA GLU A 119 -20.35 21.83 -15.23
C GLU A 119 -20.20 21.55 -16.73
N ILE A 120 -19.40 20.55 -17.09
CA ILE A 120 -19.12 20.16 -18.47
C ILE A 120 -20.01 18.98 -18.84
N TYR A 121 -20.71 19.12 -19.96
CA TYR A 121 -21.58 18.08 -20.51
C TYR A 121 -21.02 17.55 -21.84
N PRO A 122 -21.23 16.25 -22.15
CA PRO A 122 -20.79 15.69 -23.41
C PRO A 122 -21.68 16.15 -24.57
N ALA A 123 -21.06 16.74 -25.59
CA ALA A 123 -21.73 17.34 -26.75
C ALA A 123 -21.92 16.35 -27.92
N ASN A 124 -21.12 15.28 -28.00
CA ASN A 124 -21.18 14.30 -29.08
C ASN A 124 -21.29 12.84 -28.58
N CYS A 125 -21.57 11.93 -29.51
CA CYS A 125 -21.77 10.50 -29.21
C CYS A 125 -20.54 9.86 -28.55
N LEU A 126 -19.33 10.21 -29.01
CA LEU A 126 -18.09 9.66 -28.47
C LEU A 126 -17.81 10.15 -27.05
N GLU A 127 -17.99 11.44 -26.79
CA GLU A 127 -17.90 12.04 -25.46
C GLU A 127 -18.92 11.40 -24.50
N ARG A 128 -20.16 11.16 -24.96
CA ARG A 128 -21.20 10.47 -24.18
C ARG A 128 -20.81 9.03 -23.86
N ALA A 129 -20.35 8.26 -24.84
CA ALA A 129 -19.92 6.88 -24.64
C ALA A 129 -18.74 6.79 -23.66
N PHE A 130 -17.76 7.70 -23.79
CA PHE A 130 -16.64 7.80 -22.87
C PHE A 130 -17.09 8.16 -21.45
N THR A 131 -18.00 9.13 -21.31
CA THR A 131 -18.57 9.54 -20.02
C THR A 131 -19.28 8.39 -19.31
N ILE A 132 -20.12 7.64 -20.03
CA ILE A 132 -20.84 6.47 -19.47
C ILE A 132 -19.84 5.42 -18.99
N THR A 133 -18.83 5.11 -19.82
CA THR A 133 -17.80 4.13 -19.47
C THR A 133 -17.02 4.56 -18.23
N LEU A 134 -16.65 5.84 -18.17
CA LEU A 134 -15.90 6.41 -17.04
C LEU A 134 -16.72 6.42 -15.75
N LEU A 135 -18.02 6.72 -15.83
CA LEU A 135 -18.93 6.67 -14.68
C LEU A 135 -19.06 5.25 -14.12
N MET A 136 -19.26 4.25 -14.99
CA MET A 136 -19.33 2.85 -14.57
C MET A 136 -18.01 2.38 -13.95
N ALA A 137 -16.88 2.74 -14.54
CA ALA A 137 -15.56 2.41 -14.01
C ALA A 137 -15.29 3.12 -12.67
N GLY A 138 -15.68 4.39 -12.54
CA GLY A 138 -15.56 5.19 -11.32
C GLY A 138 -16.36 4.60 -10.17
N LEU A 139 -17.61 4.20 -10.42
CA LEU A 139 -18.46 3.53 -9.44
C LEU A 139 -17.81 2.23 -8.93
N LEU A 140 -17.41 1.34 -9.84
CA LEU A 140 -16.78 0.05 -9.47
C LEU A 140 -15.48 0.27 -8.71
N PHE A 141 -14.64 1.20 -9.16
CA PHE A 141 -13.38 1.55 -8.51
C PHE A 141 -13.62 2.11 -7.10
N GLY A 142 -14.49 3.11 -6.97
CA GLY A 142 -14.82 3.75 -5.70
C GLY A 142 -15.37 2.76 -4.68
N SER A 143 -16.35 1.94 -5.08
CA SER A 143 -16.88 0.88 -4.22
C SER A 143 -15.81 -0.12 -3.79
N SER A 144 -14.96 -0.56 -4.71
CA SER A 144 -13.87 -1.51 -4.40
C SER A 144 -12.85 -0.94 -3.42
N VAL A 145 -12.48 0.33 -3.58
CA VAL A 145 -11.56 1.02 -2.67
C VAL A 145 -12.16 1.08 -1.26
N VAL A 146 -13.40 1.53 -1.13
CA VAL A 146 -14.09 1.60 0.17
C VAL A 146 -14.18 0.22 0.83
N SER A 147 -14.57 -0.81 0.08
CA SER A 147 -14.64 -2.19 0.60
C SER A 147 -13.29 -2.71 1.08
N LEU A 148 -12.21 -2.48 0.31
CA LEU A 148 -10.86 -2.92 0.67
C LEU A 148 -10.38 -2.26 1.97
N PHE A 149 -10.50 -0.94 2.07
CA PHE A 149 -10.07 -0.22 3.28
C PHE A 149 -10.92 -0.57 4.49
N SER A 150 -12.23 -0.75 4.31
CA SER A 150 -13.13 -1.18 5.39
C SER A 150 -12.70 -2.53 5.95
N ALA A 151 -12.44 -3.52 5.09
CA ALA A 151 -11.98 -4.85 5.50
C ALA A 151 -10.65 -4.80 6.27
N GLN A 152 -9.69 -3.99 5.81
CA GLN A 152 -8.39 -3.85 6.47
C GLN A 152 -8.49 -3.15 7.83
N ILE A 153 -9.32 -2.11 7.93
CA ILE A 153 -9.59 -1.43 9.20
C ILE A 153 -10.23 -2.40 10.19
N VAL A 154 -11.24 -3.15 9.77
CA VAL A 154 -11.88 -4.18 10.60
C VAL A 154 -10.86 -5.20 11.08
N GLN A 155 -9.95 -5.67 10.22
CA GLN A 155 -8.90 -6.61 10.62
C GLN A 155 -7.99 -6.03 11.72
N VAL A 156 -7.58 -4.76 11.60
CA VAL A 156 -6.77 -4.08 12.61
C VAL A 156 -7.54 -3.91 13.92
N MET A 157 -8.82 -3.55 13.84
CA MET A 157 -9.70 -3.40 15.01
C MET A 157 -9.90 -4.73 15.73
N MET A 158 -10.15 -5.82 14.99
CA MET A 158 -10.32 -7.16 15.58
C MET A 158 -9.06 -7.62 16.30
N SER A 159 -7.88 -7.41 15.72
CA SER A 159 -6.60 -7.73 16.39
C SER A 159 -6.40 -6.91 17.67
N THR A 160 -6.75 -5.62 17.65
CA THR A 160 -6.66 -4.74 18.82
C THR A 160 -7.66 -5.17 19.90
N LEU A 161 -8.88 -5.51 19.50
CA LEU A 161 -9.94 -5.97 20.40
C LEU A 161 -9.56 -7.29 21.07
N GLU A 162 -9.00 -8.24 20.31
CA GLU A 162 -8.55 -9.52 20.86
C GLU A 162 -7.49 -9.33 21.96
N LYS A 163 -6.48 -8.46 21.71
CA LYS A 163 -5.48 -8.09 22.72
C LYS A 163 -6.14 -7.46 23.95
N ALA A 164 -7.12 -6.57 23.76
CA ALA A 164 -7.86 -5.94 24.86
C ALA A 164 -8.67 -6.96 25.67
N THR A 165 -9.35 -7.91 25.02
CA THR A 165 -10.13 -8.97 25.67
C THR A 165 -9.24 -9.89 26.50
N LYS A 166 -8.08 -10.31 25.98
CA LYS A 166 -7.10 -11.12 26.74
C LYS A 166 -6.62 -10.40 28.01
N LEU A 167 -6.32 -9.10 27.90
CA LEU A 167 -5.95 -8.28 29.05
C LEU A 167 -7.08 -8.14 30.07
N ASP A 168 -8.33 -8.01 29.60
CA ASP A 168 -9.48 -7.91 30.48
C ASP A 168 -9.74 -9.23 31.24
N GLN A 169 -9.63 -10.37 30.56
CA GLN A 169 -9.70 -11.70 31.18
C GLN A 169 -8.65 -11.87 32.28
N MET A 170 -7.41 -11.39 32.05
CA MET A 170 -6.36 -11.43 33.06
C MET A 170 -6.72 -10.58 34.29
N ARG A 171 -7.28 -9.37 34.09
CA ARG A 171 -7.75 -8.52 35.21
C ARG A 171 -8.85 -9.20 36.01
N VAL A 172 -9.81 -9.82 35.33
CA VAL A 172 -10.91 -10.55 35.98
C VAL A 172 -10.36 -11.71 36.81
N TYR A 173 -9.43 -12.48 36.26
CA TYR A 173 -8.77 -13.58 36.98
C TYR A 173 -8.05 -13.09 38.25
N LEU A 174 -7.21 -12.05 38.15
CA LEU A 174 -6.49 -11.49 39.30
C LEU A 174 -7.43 -11.01 40.40
N LYS A 175 -8.57 -10.42 40.02
CA LYS A 175 -9.61 -10.00 40.96
C LYS A 175 -10.28 -11.20 41.63
N GLN A 176 -10.61 -12.26 40.89
CA GLN A 176 -11.23 -13.48 41.43
C GLN A 176 -10.29 -14.22 42.38
N ALA A 177 -9.00 -14.29 42.05
CA ALA A 177 -7.97 -14.90 42.88
C ALA A 177 -7.57 -14.05 44.09
N SER A 178 -8.18 -12.88 44.30
CA SER A 178 -7.90 -11.96 45.43
C SER A 178 -6.41 -11.60 45.54
N VAL A 179 -5.74 -11.43 44.40
CA VAL A 179 -4.32 -11.09 44.34
C VAL A 179 -4.08 -9.69 44.88
N SER A 180 -3.00 -9.48 45.64
CA SER A 180 -2.65 -8.16 46.16
C SER A 180 -2.55 -7.12 45.04
N ARG A 181 -2.90 -5.86 45.33
CA ARG A 181 -2.89 -4.79 44.33
C ARG A 181 -1.49 -4.54 43.75
N SER A 182 -0.47 -4.65 44.59
CA SER A 182 0.94 -4.50 44.17
C SER A 182 1.33 -5.55 43.15
N LEU A 183 1.06 -6.83 43.45
CA LEU A 183 1.36 -7.93 42.53
C LEU A 183 0.52 -7.88 41.26
N SER A 184 -0.76 -7.51 41.36
CA SER A 184 -1.63 -7.35 40.18
C SER A 184 -1.13 -6.30 39.20
N VAL A 185 -0.60 -5.17 39.70
CA VAL A 185 -0.01 -4.12 38.85
C VAL A 185 1.25 -4.63 38.16
N GLN A 186 2.14 -5.32 38.88
CA GLN A 186 3.37 -5.90 38.32
C GLN A 186 3.06 -6.94 37.23
N VAL A 187 2.14 -7.87 37.51
CA VAL A 187 1.72 -8.90 36.56
C VAL A 187 1.08 -8.29 35.31
N MET A 188 0.22 -7.28 35.47
CA MET A 188 -0.39 -6.59 34.32
C MET A 188 0.64 -5.81 33.51
N ALA A 189 1.59 -5.12 34.16
CA ALA A 189 2.64 -4.40 33.47
C ALA A 189 3.51 -5.34 32.63
N GLN A 190 3.95 -6.47 33.23
CA GLN A 190 4.73 -7.48 32.54
C GLN A 190 3.95 -8.15 31.41
N THR A 191 2.66 -8.43 31.62
CA THR A 191 1.79 -9.00 30.57
C THR A 191 1.62 -8.05 29.39
N VAL A 192 1.42 -6.75 29.63
CA VAL A 192 1.29 -5.73 28.57
C VAL A 192 2.60 -5.55 27.81
N GLU A 193 3.74 -5.59 28.50
CA GLU A 193 5.05 -5.54 27.86
C GLU A 193 5.29 -6.77 26.98
N ARG A 194 5.03 -7.97 27.50
CA ARG A 194 5.12 -9.22 26.73
C ARG A 194 4.14 -9.29 25.56
N LEU A 195 2.96 -8.71 25.66
CA LEU A 195 2.00 -8.61 24.54
C LEU A 195 2.47 -7.65 23.42
N LYS A 196 3.36 -6.70 23.74
CA LYS A 196 4.06 -5.91 22.72
C LYS A 196 5.19 -6.73 22.09
N GLU A 197 5.86 -7.56 22.88
CA GLU A 197 6.91 -8.47 22.41
C GLU A 197 6.34 -9.69 21.65
N GLU A 198 5.09 -10.10 21.86
CA GLU A 198 4.38 -11.14 21.08
C GLU A 198 4.22 -10.79 19.59
N ASP A 199 4.45 -9.53 19.18
CA ASP A 199 4.61 -9.20 17.77
C ASP A 199 5.93 -9.79 17.18
N MET A 200 6.84 -10.30 18.03
CA MET A 200 8.00 -11.12 17.65
C MET A 200 7.62 -12.60 17.67
N VAL A 201 7.58 -13.22 16.50
CA VAL A 201 7.20 -14.62 16.35
C VAL A 201 8.40 -15.51 16.67
N ARG A 202 8.26 -16.49 17.59
CA ARG A 202 9.32 -17.49 17.83
C ARG A 202 9.52 -18.33 16.58
N THR A 203 10.76 -18.64 16.26
CA THR A 203 11.10 -19.44 15.07
C THR A 203 10.39 -20.80 15.06
N ASP A 204 10.19 -21.41 16.22
CA ASP A 204 9.50 -22.70 16.38
C ASP A 204 7.99 -22.62 16.17
N ASP A 205 7.40 -21.43 16.41
CA ASP A 205 5.97 -21.18 16.22
C ASP A 205 5.62 -20.86 14.75
N VAL A 206 6.63 -20.59 13.89
CA VAL A 206 6.42 -20.31 12.46
C VAL A 206 6.29 -21.63 11.68
N ILE A 207 5.07 -22.20 11.67
CA ILE A 207 4.72 -23.39 10.86
C ILE A 207 5.12 -23.22 9.38
N MET A 208 5.06 -21.99 8.85
CA MET A 208 5.41 -21.67 7.47
C MET A 208 6.89 -21.91 7.12
N LEU A 209 7.80 -21.97 8.10
CA LEU A 209 9.20 -22.34 7.86
C LEU A 209 9.36 -23.79 7.41
N LYS A 210 8.33 -24.64 7.60
CA LYS A 210 8.32 -26.02 7.08
C LYS A 210 8.03 -26.08 5.57
N HIS A 211 7.49 -25.00 4.99
CA HIS A 211 7.10 -24.94 3.57
C HIS A 211 8.13 -24.24 2.67
N ILE A 212 9.16 -23.61 3.23
CA ILE A 212 10.27 -23.04 2.44
C ILE A 212 11.30 -24.11 2.11
N SER A 213 11.99 -23.97 0.97
CA SER A 213 13.04 -24.91 0.57
C SER A 213 14.14 -24.96 1.62
N THR A 214 14.76 -26.13 1.79
CA THR A 214 15.89 -26.33 2.70
C THR A 214 16.98 -25.27 2.46
N SER A 215 17.32 -25.00 1.21
CA SER A 215 18.26 -23.94 0.82
C SER A 215 17.89 -22.54 1.32
N LEU A 216 16.60 -22.18 1.34
CA LEU A 216 16.16 -20.86 1.78
C LEU A 216 16.07 -20.78 3.31
N ARG A 217 15.70 -21.88 3.98
CA ARG A 217 15.73 -22.01 5.44
C ARG A 217 17.16 -21.86 5.97
N PHE A 218 18.15 -22.42 5.27
CA PHE A 218 19.57 -22.25 5.61
C PHE A 218 20.05 -20.80 5.49
N LYS A 219 19.69 -20.12 4.40
CA LYS A 219 20.01 -18.69 4.24
C LYS A 219 19.37 -17.84 5.33
N LEU A 220 18.12 -18.12 5.70
CA LEU A 220 17.44 -17.41 6.77
C LEU A 220 18.16 -17.62 8.12
N MET A 221 18.50 -18.86 8.47
CA MET A 221 19.25 -19.18 9.70
C MET A 221 20.59 -18.46 9.78
N TYR A 222 21.32 -18.45 8.66
CA TYR A 222 22.60 -17.74 8.58
C TYR A 222 22.43 -16.25 8.86
N GLU A 223 21.49 -15.59 8.18
CA GLU A 223 21.20 -14.16 8.37
C GLU A 223 20.69 -13.84 9.79
N THR A 224 19.97 -14.75 10.44
CA THR A 224 19.47 -14.54 11.82
C THR A 224 20.53 -14.80 12.90
N CYS A 225 21.43 -15.77 12.70
CA CYS A 225 22.39 -16.19 13.74
C CYS A 225 23.75 -15.50 13.63
N LEU A 226 24.21 -15.19 12.42
CA LEU A 226 25.54 -14.63 12.17
C LEU A 226 25.80 -13.31 12.92
N PRO A 227 24.87 -12.33 12.96
CA PRO A 227 25.12 -11.08 13.66
C PRO A 227 25.39 -11.26 15.16
N THR A 228 24.77 -12.27 15.77
CA THR A 228 24.94 -12.59 17.20
C THR A 228 26.24 -13.36 17.45
N LEU A 229 26.59 -14.29 16.56
CA LEU A 229 27.80 -15.10 16.69
C LEU A 229 29.07 -14.25 16.50
N VAL A 230 29.08 -13.38 15.49
CA VAL A 230 30.25 -12.57 15.10
C VAL A 230 30.57 -11.45 16.10
N VAL A 231 29.71 -11.19 17.10
CA VAL A 231 30.07 -10.32 18.25
C VAL A 231 31.31 -10.84 18.99
N HIS A 232 31.53 -12.16 18.95
CA HIS A 232 32.71 -12.75 19.56
C HIS A 232 33.86 -12.88 18.54
N PRO A 233 35.08 -12.38 18.85
CA PRO A 233 36.22 -12.35 17.90
C PRO A 233 36.62 -13.72 17.33
N LEU A 234 36.38 -14.79 18.11
CA LEU A 234 36.59 -16.17 17.64
C LEU A 234 35.66 -16.53 16.48
N PHE A 235 34.37 -16.21 16.57
CA PHE A 235 33.42 -16.52 15.49
C PHE A 235 33.54 -15.56 14.32
N GLU A 236 33.98 -14.32 14.54
CA GLU A 236 34.32 -13.38 13.47
C GLU A 236 35.47 -13.90 12.59
N SER A 237 36.58 -14.31 13.24
CA SER A 237 37.72 -14.89 12.53
C SER A 237 37.37 -16.24 11.89
N TRP A 238 36.54 -17.05 12.54
CA TRP A 238 36.10 -18.34 11.97
C TRP A 238 35.16 -18.15 10.78
N ALA A 239 34.28 -17.15 10.80
CA ALA A 239 33.40 -16.79 9.69
C ALA A 239 34.18 -16.35 8.46
N ALA A 240 35.27 -15.61 8.68
CA ALA A 240 36.18 -15.15 7.63
C ALA A 240 37.00 -16.30 7.02
N MET A 241 37.28 -17.36 7.78
CA MET A 241 38.06 -18.51 7.32
C MET A 241 37.22 -19.60 6.64
N ASN A 242 36.05 -19.94 7.18
CA ASN A 242 35.21 -21.00 6.62
C ASN A 242 33.72 -20.78 6.93
N THR A 243 33.00 -20.23 5.95
CA THR A 243 31.56 -19.96 6.04
C THR A 243 30.72 -21.24 6.15
N GLU A 244 31.17 -22.35 5.57
CA GLU A 244 30.46 -23.64 5.55
C GLU A 244 30.45 -24.30 6.93
N CYS A 245 31.53 -24.14 7.69
CA CYS A 245 31.65 -24.66 9.05
C CYS A 245 30.73 -23.92 10.05
N ILE A 246 30.61 -22.58 9.94
CA ILE A 246 29.64 -21.81 10.72
C ILE A 246 28.21 -22.18 10.36
N LEU A 247 27.92 -22.40 9.08
CA LEU A 247 26.60 -22.86 8.63
C LEU A 247 26.21 -24.21 9.23
N GLN A 248 27.17 -25.14 9.35
CA GLN A 248 26.96 -26.43 9.99
C GLN A 248 26.78 -26.32 11.51
N MET A 249 27.56 -25.45 12.16
CA MET A 249 27.40 -25.16 13.59
C MET A 249 26.03 -24.51 13.89
N CYS A 250 25.58 -23.55 13.07
CA CYS A 250 24.24 -22.99 13.18
C CYS A 250 23.15 -24.06 13.02
N ARG A 251 23.37 -25.06 12.16
CA ARG A 251 22.44 -26.19 11.96
C ARG A 251 22.34 -27.11 13.17
N GLU A 252 23.46 -27.47 13.77
CA GLU A 252 23.53 -28.56 14.74
C GLU A 252 23.55 -28.09 16.20
N ALA A 253 24.04 -26.88 16.46
CA ALA A 253 24.35 -26.43 17.82
C ALA A 253 23.61 -25.14 18.24
N VAL A 254 22.96 -24.42 17.32
CA VAL A 254 22.25 -23.18 17.64
C VAL A 254 20.75 -23.42 17.68
N THR A 255 20.21 -23.54 18.88
CA THR A 255 18.77 -23.47 19.15
C THR A 255 18.44 -22.09 19.72
N GLY A 256 17.51 -21.37 19.08
CA GLY A 256 17.13 -20.04 19.50
C GLY A 256 16.03 -20.07 20.54
N ASP A 257 16.37 -19.91 21.82
CA ASP A 257 15.39 -19.60 22.87
C ASP A 257 15.38 -18.09 23.17
N PHE A 258 14.19 -17.48 23.07
CA PHE A 258 13.98 -16.10 23.51
C PHE A 258 13.90 -16.06 25.03
N ILE A 259 15.02 -15.70 25.67
CA ILE A 259 15.06 -15.43 27.11
C ILE A 259 14.69 -13.95 27.30
N SER A 260 13.51 -13.69 27.84
CA SER A 260 13.12 -12.37 28.37
C SER A 260 14.16 -11.91 29.38
N ALA A 261 14.56 -10.63 29.35
CA ALA A 261 15.57 -10.05 30.25
C ALA A 261 15.26 -10.19 31.76
N HIS A 262 14.09 -10.73 32.11
CA HIS A 262 13.61 -10.98 33.47
C HIS A 262 13.47 -12.47 33.83
N MET A 263 13.86 -13.41 32.97
CA MET A 263 13.98 -14.82 33.38
C MET A 263 15.35 -15.03 34.03
N GLU A 264 15.36 -15.24 35.34
CA GLU A 264 16.54 -15.72 36.05
C GLU A 264 16.92 -17.09 35.48
N VAL A 265 18.09 -17.16 34.84
CA VAL A 265 18.69 -18.39 34.35
C VAL A 265 19.29 -19.11 35.55
N PHE A 266 18.51 -19.96 36.21
CA PHE A 266 19.08 -20.95 37.12
C PHE A 266 19.61 -22.10 36.27
N LEU A 267 20.94 -22.08 36.06
CA LEU A 267 21.74 -23.23 35.65
C LEU A 267 21.95 -24.17 36.83
#